data_AF-A0A0N8IIA0-F1
#
_entry.id   AF-A0A0N8IIA0-F1
#
_cell.length_a   1.000
_cell.length_b   1.000
_cell.length_c   1.000
_cell.angle_alpha   90.00
_cell.angle_beta   90.00
_cell.angle_gamma   90.00
#
_symmetry.space_group_name_H-M   'P 1'
#
loop_
_entity.id
_entity.type
_entity.pdbx_description
1 polymer ?
#
loop_
_entity_poly.entity_id
_entity_poly.type
_entity_poly.pdbx_seq_one_letter_code
_entity_poly.pdbx_strand_id
1 'polypeptide(L)'
;MLKKTIYIIGLASIISLMLVGCGKSKASHQSDKPYGAGQISKKVSSESASDASSSSDSKGTNAANSLNLDDKTYGVLALEYRFSQESDKKASTDYFKDFTSVKKLSSKNSTSMGGLFYADKSNSLEESNNHQYNQFTYNGDTTADTFFKVGTSTVSLQYKGKDPSGKLAMSQLPVIRKTVSKDYLVKTFYKTSAQREHVDNYVKSIPNEDDWEKQQESSTRYMTDN
;
A
#
# COMPACT_ATOMS: atom_id res chain seq x y z
N MET A 1 34.57 17.49 -44.20
CA MET A 1 35.44 16.69 -43.32
C MET A 1 35.59 17.42 -41.99
N LEU A 2 34.74 17.11 -41.00
CA LEU A 2 34.68 17.82 -39.72
C LEU A 2 35.50 17.04 -38.68
N LYS A 3 36.57 17.65 -38.17
CA LYS A 3 37.47 17.07 -37.16
C LYS A 3 36.77 17.07 -35.80
N LYS A 4 36.60 15.89 -35.19
CA LYS A 4 36.08 15.74 -33.81
C LYS A 4 37.25 15.82 -32.84
N THR A 5 37.25 16.81 -31.96
CA THR A 5 38.15 16.90 -30.81
C THR A 5 37.38 16.48 -29.57
N ILE A 6 37.77 15.37 -28.95
CA ILE A 6 37.22 14.87 -27.69
C ILE A 6 38.20 15.27 -26.58
N TYR A 7 37.73 16.06 -25.62
CA TYR A 7 38.46 16.37 -24.38
C TYR A 7 38.06 15.37 -23.30
N ILE A 8 39.00 14.53 -22.87
CA ILE A 8 38.87 13.67 -21.70
C ILE A 8 39.47 14.44 -20.52
N ILE A 9 38.60 15.02 -19.68
CA ILE A 9 38.98 15.56 -18.38
C ILE A 9 38.72 14.46 -17.36
N GLY A 10 39.82 13.96 -16.76
CA GLY A 10 39.80 12.94 -15.73
C GLY A 10 39.27 13.48 -14.40
N LEU A 11 38.80 12.55 -13.56
CA LEU A 11 38.60 12.77 -12.14
C LEU A 11 39.01 11.50 -11.40
N ALA A 12 40.26 11.50 -10.95
CA ALA A 12 40.72 10.64 -9.88
C ALA A 12 40.11 11.15 -8.57
N SER A 13 39.34 10.31 -7.88
CA SER A 13 38.93 10.57 -6.49
C SER A 13 39.30 9.36 -5.64
N ILE A 14 40.43 9.52 -4.96
CA ILE A 14 40.89 8.72 -3.84
C ILE A 14 40.13 9.22 -2.62
N ILE A 15 39.33 8.37 -1.98
CA ILE A 15 38.96 8.56 -0.57
C ILE A 15 39.15 7.24 0.16
N SER A 16 40.22 7.23 0.95
CA SER A 16 40.52 6.27 1.98
C SER A 16 39.42 6.25 3.05
N LEU A 17 38.90 5.07 3.38
CA LEU A 17 38.20 4.83 4.64
C LEU A 17 39.05 3.89 5.50
N MET A 18 39.83 4.50 6.39
CA MET A 18 40.42 3.81 7.52
C MET A 18 39.44 3.83 8.71
N LEU A 19 39.22 2.62 9.24
CA LEU A 19 39.16 2.24 10.65
C LEU A 19 38.02 2.67 11.60
N VAL A 20 37.87 1.76 12.57
CA VAL A 20 37.12 1.79 13.85
C VAL A 20 35.66 1.32 13.74
N GLY A 21 35.19 0.29 14.44
CA GLY A 21 35.79 -0.49 15.53
C GLY A 21 34.85 -1.59 16.03
N CYS A 22 35.44 -2.50 16.79
CA CYS A 22 34.86 -3.67 17.44
C CYS A 22 33.65 -3.36 18.34
N GLY A 23 32.67 -4.27 18.35
CA GLY A 23 31.60 -4.30 19.34
C GLY A 23 31.00 -5.69 19.49
N LYS A 24 31.81 -6.66 19.94
CA LYS A 24 31.29 -7.93 20.50
C LYS A 24 30.94 -7.69 21.96
N SER A 25 29.71 -8.00 22.35
CA SER A 25 29.35 -8.23 23.76
C SER A 25 28.76 -9.63 23.85
N LYS A 26 29.51 -10.52 24.52
CA LYS A 26 29.05 -11.86 24.91
C LYS A 26 28.17 -11.76 26.15
N ALA A 27 27.39 -12.83 26.31
CA ALA A 27 26.44 -13.18 27.37
C ALA A 27 26.95 -13.06 28.82
N SER A 28 26.02 -12.93 29.77
CA SER A 28 25.62 -13.98 30.72
C SER A 28 24.91 -13.36 31.93
N HIS A 29 23.77 -13.95 32.36
CA HIS A 29 23.67 -14.62 33.66
C HIS A 29 22.25 -15.15 33.87
N GLN A 30 22.22 -16.47 33.98
CA GLN A 30 21.22 -17.36 34.51
C GLN A 30 20.75 -16.96 35.90
N SER A 31 19.48 -17.22 36.23
CA SER A 31 19.05 -17.56 37.60
C SER A 31 17.72 -18.32 37.54
N ASP A 32 17.83 -19.62 37.69
CA ASP A 32 16.79 -20.57 38.04
C ASP A 32 16.17 -20.23 39.41
N LYS A 33 14.85 -20.35 39.54
CA LYS A 33 14.23 -21.02 40.72
C LYS A 33 12.94 -21.74 40.31
N PRO A 34 12.85 -23.06 40.59
CA PRO A 34 11.62 -23.85 40.50
C PRO A 34 10.91 -23.88 41.85
N TYR A 35 9.57 -24.01 41.85
CA TYR A 35 8.70 -24.58 42.90
C TYR A 35 7.26 -24.21 42.51
N GLY A 36 6.25 -25.06 42.50
CA GLY A 36 6.08 -26.47 42.83
C GLY A 36 4.64 -26.86 42.43
N ALA A 37 4.45 -28.13 42.14
CA ALA A 37 3.16 -28.72 41.81
C ALA A 37 2.29 -28.95 43.06
N GLY A 38 0.96 -28.97 42.87
CA GLY A 38 -0.05 -29.34 43.87
C GLY A 38 -0.97 -28.18 44.23
N GLN A 39 -2.29 -28.30 44.38
CA GLN A 39 -3.22 -29.40 44.15
C GLN A 39 -4.63 -28.76 44.14
N ILE A 40 -5.53 -29.41 43.41
CA ILE A 40 -6.99 -29.27 43.41
C ILE A 40 -7.66 -28.99 44.77
N SER A 41 -8.67 -28.12 44.81
CA SER A 41 -9.94 -28.38 45.51
C SER A 41 -11.06 -27.41 45.12
N LYS A 42 -12.22 -28.02 44.85
CA LYS A 42 -13.52 -27.43 44.52
C LYS A 42 -14.08 -26.62 45.69
N LYS A 43 -14.76 -25.49 45.41
CA LYS A 43 -16.11 -25.25 45.96
C LYS A 43 -16.85 -24.16 45.17
N VAL A 44 -18.06 -24.54 44.75
CA VAL A 44 -19.14 -23.69 44.22
C VAL A 44 -19.90 -23.09 45.41
N SER A 45 -20.26 -21.81 45.36
CA SER A 45 -21.66 -21.35 45.43
C SER A 45 -21.80 -19.85 45.27
N SER A 46 -22.79 -19.54 44.45
CA SER A 46 -23.52 -18.32 44.15
C SER A 46 -23.86 -17.44 45.35
N GLU A 47 -23.84 -16.11 45.15
CA GLU A 47 -24.90 -15.21 45.61
C GLU A 47 -24.81 -13.85 44.89
N SER A 48 -25.97 -13.35 44.50
CA SER A 48 -26.18 -12.08 43.81
C SER A 48 -26.37 -10.96 44.83
N ALA A 49 -25.78 -9.79 44.60
CA ALA A 49 -26.27 -8.52 45.14
C ALA A 49 -25.88 -7.37 44.20
N SER A 50 -26.89 -6.73 43.63
CA SER A 50 -26.84 -5.41 43.03
C SER A 50 -26.70 -4.35 44.11
N ASP A 51 -25.84 -3.35 43.92
CA ASP A 51 -26.15 -1.96 44.28
C ASP A 51 -25.18 -0.96 43.65
N ALA A 52 -25.74 0.21 43.38
CA ALA A 52 -25.14 1.34 42.67
C ALA A 52 -24.19 2.17 43.55
N SER A 53 -23.12 2.73 42.96
CA SER A 53 -22.88 4.18 42.86
C SER A 53 -21.41 4.55 42.61
N SER A 54 -21.25 5.54 41.75
CA SER A 54 -20.24 6.60 41.68
C SER A 54 -18.73 6.34 41.68
N SER A 55 -18.12 7.07 40.73
CA SER A 55 -16.82 7.75 40.72
C SER A 55 -15.55 6.95 40.43
N SER A 56 -15.04 7.23 39.22
CA SER A 56 -13.64 7.45 38.84
C SER A 56 -12.60 6.47 39.38
N ASP A 57 -12.04 5.65 38.48
CA ASP A 57 -10.67 5.97 38.09
C ASP A 57 -10.27 5.43 36.72
N SER A 58 -9.47 6.26 36.08
CA SER A 58 -8.81 6.08 34.79
C SER A 58 -8.06 4.74 34.68
N LYS A 59 -8.34 3.99 33.61
CA LYS A 59 -7.35 3.15 32.92
C LYS A 59 -7.77 3.05 31.47
N GLY A 60 -7.21 3.96 30.68
CA GLY A 60 -7.28 3.93 29.23
C GLY A 60 -6.81 2.56 28.74
N THR A 61 -7.78 1.73 28.38
CA THR A 61 -7.53 0.69 27.38
C THR A 61 -7.53 1.45 26.07
N ASN A 62 -6.35 1.53 25.42
CA ASN A 62 -6.26 1.89 24.02
C ASN A 62 -6.99 0.80 23.23
N ALA A 63 -8.32 0.86 23.19
CA ALA A 63 -9.08 0.28 22.12
C ALA A 63 -8.60 1.02 20.88
N ALA A 64 -7.69 0.39 20.13
CA ALA A 64 -7.37 0.83 18.80
C ALA A 64 -8.72 0.97 18.09
N ASN A 65 -9.09 2.20 17.72
CA ASN A 65 -10.14 2.41 16.75
C ASN A 65 -9.69 1.67 15.49
N SER A 66 -10.07 0.40 15.35
CA SER A 66 -9.81 -0.37 14.16
C SER A 66 -10.71 0.24 13.09
N LEU A 67 -10.19 1.26 12.40
CA LEU A 67 -10.80 1.81 11.20
C LEU A 67 -11.09 0.64 10.27
N ASN A 68 -12.36 0.31 10.11
CA ASN A 68 -12.80 -0.77 9.23
C ASN A 68 -13.00 -0.19 7.84
N LEU A 69 -11.90 0.01 7.12
CA LEU A 69 -11.90 0.50 5.75
C LEU A 69 -12.25 -0.65 4.79
N ASP A 70 -12.91 -0.34 3.69
CA ASP A 70 -13.19 -1.33 2.64
C ASP A 70 -11.92 -1.75 1.89
N ASP A 71 -12.05 -2.85 1.12
CA ASP A 71 -10.91 -3.43 0.39
C ASP A 71 -10.33 -2.44 -0.63
N LYS A 72 -11.17 -1.67 -1.33
CA LYS A 72 -10.74 -0.68 -2.33
C LYS A 72 -9.88 0.40 -1.69
N THR A 73 -10.29 0.89 -0.52
CA THR A 73 -9.56 1.89 0.27
C THR A 73 -8.23 1.35 0.75
N TYR A 74 -8.19 0.14 1.31
CA TYR A 74 -6.91 -0.50 1.66
C TYR A 74 -6.02 -0.74 0.43
N GLY A 75 -6.60 -1.05 -0.72
CA GLY A 75 -5.91 -1.12 -2.00
C GLY A 75 -5.26 0.21 -2.38
N VAL A 76 -5.98 1.32 -2.29
CA VAL A 76 -5.46 2.66 -2.59
C VAL A 76 -4.32 3.04 -1.63
N LEU A 77 -4.44 2.74 -0.34
CA LEU A 77 -3.33 2.95 0.61
C LEU A 77 -2.09 2.10 0.25
N ALA A 78 -2.32 0.87 -0.21
CA ALA A 78 -1.25 -0.02 -0.65
C ALA A 78 -0.62 0.44 -1.97
N LEU A 79 -1.38 1.09 -2.85
CA LEU A 79 -0.89 1.74 -4.06
C LEU A 79 -0.01 2.96 -3.71
N GLU A 80 -0.42 3.76 -2.72
CA GLU A 80 0.38 4.86 -2.20
C GLU A 80 1.71 4.39 -1.58
N TYR A 81 1.64 3.30 -0.81
CA TYR A 81 2.83 2.59 -0.35
C TYR A 81 3.74 2.23 -1.52
N ARG A 82 3.23 1.53 -2.54
CA ARG A 82 4.01 1.17 -3.74
C ARG A 82 4.70 2.39 -4.34
N PHE A 83 3.96 3.47 -4.59
CA PHE A 83 4.53 4.68 -5.19
C PHE A 83 5.61 5.31 -4.30
N SER A 84 5.42 5.31 -2.98
CA SER A 84 6.42 5.82 -2.03
C SER A 84 7.71 5.00 -2.00
N GLN A 85 7.64 3.69 -2.31
CA GLN A 85 8.83 2.84 -2.44
C GLN A 85 9.60 3.08 -3.74
N GLU A 86 8.93 3.69 -4.72
CA GLU A 86 9.39 3.86 -6.08
C GLU A 86 9.95 5.27 -6.36
N SER A 87 9.80 6.23 -5.45
CA SER A 87 10.37 7.57 -5.62
C SER A 87 11.83 7.65 -5.17
N ASP A 88 12.72 8.09 -6.07
CA ASP A 88 14.15 8.34 -5.80
C ASP A 88 14.39 9.54 -4.86
N LYS A 89 13.32 10.21 -4.45
CA LYS A 89 13.32 11.33 -3.50
C LYS A 89 12.47 10.90 -2.32
N LYS A 90 12.88 11.23 -1.08
CA LYS A 90 12.04 11.21 0.15
C LYS A 90 10.84 12.16 0.03
N ALA A 91 10.06 12.06 -1.05
CA ALA A 91 9.14 13.09 -1.50
C ALA A 91 7.71 12.58 -1.39
N SER A 92 7.00 13.19 -0.44
CA SER A 92 5.56 13.08 -0.18
C SER A 92 5.05 11.68 0.16
N THR A 93 4.62 11.48 1.41
CA THR A 93 3.75 10.36 1.82
C THR A 93 2.28 10.63 1.45
N ASP A 94 2.05 11.52 0.50
CA ASP A 94 0.74 11.92 0.03
C ASP A 94 0.79 12.07 -1.50
N TYR A 95 0.58 10.96 -2.20
CA TYR A 95 0.52 10.90 -3.67
C TYR A 95 -0.81 11.40 -4.19
N PHE A 96 -1.85 11.37 -3.36
CA PHE A 96 -3.21 11.76 -3.75
C PHE A 96 -3.57 13.19 -3.33
N LYS A 97 -2.60 13.99 -2.87
CA LYS A 97 -2.79 15.38 -2.42
C LYS A 97 -3.58 16.29 -3.34
N ASP A 98 -3.58 16.01 -4.65
CA ASP A 98 -4.31 16.80 -5.64
C ASP A 98 -5.80 16.38 -5.75
N PHE A 99 -6.25 15.39 -4.96
CA PHE A 99 -7.64 14.95 -4.84
C PHE A 99 -8.31 15.65 -3.65
N THR A 100 -8.33 16.98 -3.68
CA THR A 100 -9.10 17.81 -2.72
C THR A 100 -10.62 17.77 -2.99
N SER A 101 -11.04 17.10 -4.06
CA SER A 101 -12.45 16.82 -4.38
C SER A 101 -12.58 15.57 -5.23
N VAL A 102 -13.78 15.00 -5.29
CA VAL A 102 -14.10 13.88 -6.20
C VAL A 102 -14.03 14.37 -7.64
N LYS A 103 -13.17 13.74 -8.44
CA LYS A 103 -13.01 14.00 -9.87
C LYS A 103 -13.80 12.95 -10.65
N LYS A 104 -14.70 13.40 -11.52
CA LYS A 104 -15.34 12.49 -12.46
C LYS A 104 -14.41 12.21 -13.62
N LEU A 105 -14.30 10.94 -14.00
CA LEU A 105 -13.59 10.57 -15.20
C LEU A 105 -14.31 11.20 -16.41
N SER A 106 -13.53 11.88 -17.25
CA SER A 106 -14.00 12.48 -18.50
C SER A 106 -12.83 12.46 -19.49
N SER A 107 -13.12 12.57 -20.78
CA SER A 107 -12.10 12.59 -21.85
C SER A 107 -11.07 13.71 -21.67
N LYS A 108 -11.41 14.77 -20.91
CA LYS A 108 -10.52 15.90 -20.58
C LYS A 108 -9.65 15.65 -19.34
N ASN A 109 -10.10 14.79 -18.43
CA ASN A 109 -9.42 14.48 -17.16
C ASN A 109 -8.78 13.08 -17.14
N SER A 110 -8.89 12.31 -18.22
CA SER A 110 -8.30 10.97 -18.37
C SER A 110 -6.79 10.97 -18.10
N THR A 111 -6.10 12.05 -18.45
CA THR A 111 -4.67 12.28 -18.17
C THR A 111 -4.37 12.42 -16.68
N SER A 112 -5.27 12.97 -15.88
CA SER A 112 -5.06 13.20 -14.44
C SER A 112 -5.27 11.95 -13.57
N MET A 113 -5.98 10.94 -14.08
CA MET A 113 -6.08 9.60 -13.47
C MET A 113 -5.19 8.57 -14.17
N GLY A 114 -4.49 8.98 -15.22
CA GLY A 114 -3.67 8.12 -16.07
C GLY A 114 -4.43 7.04 -16.83
N GLY A 115 -5.77 6.97 -16.74
CA GLY A 115 -6.56 5.86 -17.27
C GLY A 115 -6.61 4.62 -16.37
N LEU A 116 -6.14 4.73 -15.12
CA LEU A 116 -6.20 3.64 -14.14
C LEU A 116 -7.65 3.40 -13.69
N PHE A 117 -8.07 2.15 -13.62
CA PHE A 117 -9.35 1.73 -13.05
C PHE A 117 -9.18 0.61 -12.02
N TYR A 118 -10.20 0.46 -11.17
CA TYR A 118 -10.31 -0.61 -10.19
C TYR A 118 -11.07 -1.79 -10.79
N ALA A 119 -10.48 -2.97 -10.69
CA ALA A 119 -11.07 -4.24 -11.07
C ALA A 119 -11.18 -5.12 -9.82
N ASP A 120 -12.38 -5.60 -9.53
CA ASP A 120 -12.61 -6.51 -8.40
C ASP A 120 -12.15 -7.93 -8.75
N LYS A 121 -11.70 -8.72 -7.79
CA LYS A 121 -11.29 -10.13 -7.99
C LYS A 121 -12.36 -11.03 -8.63
N SER A 122 -13.62 -10.60 -8.56
CA SER A 122 -14.78 -11.28 -9.17
C SER A 122 -15.03 -10.89 -10.63
N ASN A 123 -14.19 -10.03 -11.20
CA ASN A 123 -14.36 -9.55 -12.56
C ASN A 123 -14.05 -10.59 -13.65
N SER A 124 -14.50 -10.29 -14.86
CA SER A 124 -14.39 -11.15 -16.04
C SER A 124 -13.15 -10.88 -16.90
N LEU A 125 -12.36 -9.84 -16.61
CA LEU A 125 -11.20 -9.45 -17.44
C LEU A 125 -10.08 -10.49 -17.48
N GLU A 126 -10.04 -11.47 -16.55
CA GLU A 126 -8.99 -12.47 -16.55
C GLU A 126 -9.48 -13.88 -16.96
N GLU A 127 -8.93 -14.37 -18.09
CA GLU A 127 -8.70 -15.80 -18.35
C GLU A 127 -7.54 -16.37 -17.48
N SER A 128 -6.87 -15.55 -16.68
CA SER A 128 -5.75 -15.95 -15.81
C SER A 128 -6.16 -16.21 -14.36
N ASN A 129 -5.42 -17.14 -13.74
CA ASN A 129 -5.67 -17.80 -12.46
C ASN A 129 -5.66 -16.92 -11.18
N ASN A 130 -6.00 -15.63 -11.25
CA ASN A 130 -5.80 -14.65 -10.18
C ASN A 130 -7.08 -14.10 -9.55
N HIS A 131 -8.21 -14.83 -9.61
CA HIS A 131 -9.49 -14.57 -8.89
C HIS A 131 -9.38 -14.35 -7.36
N GLN A 132 -8.17 -14.36 -6.80
CA GLN A 132 -7.89 -14.07 -5.41
C GLN A 132 -7.51 -12.61 -5.15
N TYR A 133 -7.27 -11.81 -6.19
CA TYR A 133 -6.73 -10.46 -6.09
C TYR A 133 -7.65 -9.43 -6.76
N ASN A 134 -7.84 -8.30 -6.09
CA ASN A 134 -8.33 -7.09 -6.75
C ASN A 134 -7.17 -6.43 -7.51
N GLN A 135 -7.48 -5.53 -8.43
CA GLN A 135 -6.52 -5.00 -9.39
C GLN A 135 -6.69 -3.49 -9.61
N PHE A 136 -5.56 -2.81 -9.76
CA PHE A 136 -5.49 -1.50 -10.41
C PHE A 136 -4.80 -1.66 -11.77
N THR A 137 -5.48 -1.32 -12.86
CA THR A 137 -5.04 -1.56 -14.24
C THR A 137 -5.36 -0.39 -15.17
N TYR A 138 -4.58 -0.22 -16.24
CA TYR A 138 -4.74 0.86 -17.21
C TYR A 138 -5.59 0.49 -18.43
N ASN A 139 -5.68 -0.81 -18.74
CA ASN A 139 -6.31 -1.32 -19.97
C ASN A 139 -6.68 -2.81 -19.88
N GLY A 140 -6.54 -3.44 -18.71
CA GLY A 140 -6.75 -4.87 -18.53
C GLY A 140 -5.66 -5.76 -19.13
N ASP A 141 -4.54 -5.23 -19.62
CA ASP A 141 -3.49 -6.05 -20.26
C ASP A 141 -2.61 -6.83 -19.28
N THR A 142 -2.83 -6.67 -17.96
CA THR A 142 -2.15 -7.35 -16.84
C THR A 142 -0.66 -7.05 -16.68
N THR A 143 -0.05 -6.37 -17.66
CA THR A 143 1.41 -6.33 -17.78
C THR A 143 2.02 -5.30 -16.84
N ALA A 144 1.32 -4.18 -16.59
CA ALA A 144 1.76 -3.10 -15.70
C ALA A 144 0.96 -3.01 -14.38
N ASP A 145 0.17 -4.03 -14.08
CA ASP A 145 -0.91 -3.91 -13.10
C ASP A 145 -0.45 -4.11 -11.66
N THR A 146 -1.25 -3.56 -10.74
CA THR A 146 -1.09 -3.78 -9.30
C THR A 146 -2.19 -4.70 -8.81
N PHE A 147 -1.81 -5.92 -8.45
CA PHE A 147 -2.70 -6.87 -7.81
C PHE A 147 -2.58 -6.75 -6.30
N PHE A 148 -3.72 -6.82 -5.61
CA PHE A 148 -3.74 -6.77 -4.16
C PHE A 148 -4.82 -7.64 -3.54
N LYS A 149 -4.55 -8.13 -2.32
CA LYS A 149 -5.48 -8.92 -1.53
C LYS A 149 -5.48 -8.42 -0.10
N VAL A 150 -6.66 -8.07 0.38
CA VAL A 150 -6.85 -7.58 1.75
C VAL A 150 -7.13 -8.77 2.66
N GLY A 151 -6.24 -9.00 3.61
CA GLY A 151 -6.40 -9.99 4.68
C GLY A 151 -6.95 -9.36 5.96
N THR A 152 -6.95 -10.12 7.05
CA THR A 152 -7.44 -9.63 8.34
C THR A 152 -6.65 -8.41 8.83
N SER A 153 -5.31 -8.51 8.86
CA SER A 153 -4.42 -7.46 9.39
C SER A 153 -3.39 -6.92 8.39
N THR A 154 -3.38 -7.45 7.16
CA THR A 154 -2.39 -7.13 6.13
C THR A 154 -3.01 -6.91 4.77
N VAL A 155 -2.26 -6.28 3.88
CA VAL A 155 -2.53 -6.20 2.45
C VAL A 155 -1.33 -6.82 1.73
N SER A 156 -1.59 -7.85 0.92
CA SER A 156 -0.60 -8.44 0.02
C SER A 156 -0.65 -7.73 -1.33
N LEU A 157 0.51 -7.40 -1.89
CA LEU A 157 0.69 -6.67 -3.15
C LEU A 157 1.55 -7.49 -4.11
N GLN A 158 1.20 -7.44 -5.39
CA GLN A 158 2.00 -7.96 -6.48
C GLN A 158 2.00 -6.96 -7.65
N TYR A 159 3.19 -6.59 -8.13
CA TYR A 159 3.37 -5.62 -9.22
C TYR A 159 4.72 -5.82 -9.91
N LYS A 160 4.90 -5.26 -11.10
CA LYS A 160 6.20 -5.26 -11.80
C LYS A 160 7.15 -4.25 -11.16
N GLY A 161 8.40 -4.67 -10.96
CA GLY A 161 9.48 -3.78 -10.51
C GLY A 161 9.84 -2.74 -11.57
N LYS A 162 10.79 -1.86 -11.24
CA LYS A 162 11.33 -0.88 -12.19
C LYS A 162 12.57 -1.44 -12.89
N ASP A 163 12.82 -0.97 -14.10
CA ASP A 163 14.14 -1.07 -14.74
C ASP A 163 14.85 0.29 -14.69
N PRO A 164 15.86 0.46 -13.82
CA PRO A 164 16.65 1.69 -13.75
C PRO A 164 17.37 2.02 -15.06
N SER A 165 17.60 1.03 -15.94
CA SER A 165 18.28 1.23 -17.21
C SER A 165 17.35 1.66 -18.35
N GLY A 166 16.04 1.50 -18.20
CA GLY A 166 15.03 1.82 -19.22
C GLY A 166 15.08 0.98 -20.49
N LYS A 167 15.69 -0.23 -20.44
CA LYS A 167 15.92 -1.12 -21.58
C LYS A 167 15.00 -2.34 -21.61
N LEU A 168 14.45 -2.73 -20.47
CA LEU A 168 13.58 -3.89 -20.33
C LEU A 168 12.13 -3.53 -20.64
N ALA A 169 11.46 -4.39 -21.39
CA ALA A 169 10.01 -4.32 -21.54
C ALA A 169 9.32 -4.69 -20.22
N MET A 170 8.11 -4.17 -19.98
CA MET A 170 7.35 -4.42 -18.74
C MET A 170 7.14 -5.92 -18.44
N SER A 171 6.94 -6.73 -19.47
CA SER A 171 6.81 -8.19 -19.34
C SER A 171 8.08 -8.86 -18.77
N GLN A 172 9.26 -8.30 -19.06
CA GLN A 172 10.57 -8.78 -18.62
C GLN A 172 10.93 -8.34 -17.20
N LEU A 173 10.20 -7.38 -16.63
CA LEU A 173 10.48 -6.88 -15.29
C LEU A 173 10.14 -7.95 -14.24
N PRO A 174 10.95 -8.05 -13.18
CA PRO A 174 10.69 -9.00 -12.10
C PRO A 174 9.39 -8.63 -11.41
N VAL A 175 8.64 -9.66 -10.99
CA VAL A 175 7.43 -9.49 -10.19
C VAL A 175 7.83 -9.29 -8.73
N ILE A 176 7.53 -8.11 -8.20
CA ILE A 176 7.70 -7.78 -6.79
C ILE A 176 6.46 -8.27 -6.03
N ARG A 177 6.69 -8.91 -4.88
CA ARG A 177 5.65 -9.30 -3.92
C ARG A 177 5.93 -8.66 -2.58
N LYS A 178 4.92 -8.03 -1.98
CA LYS A 178 5.01 -7.38 -0.67
C LYS A 178 3.81 -7.75 0.19
N THR A 179 4.00 -7.75 1.50
CA THR A 179 2.91 -7.81 2.46
C THR A 179 3.13 -6.68 3.46
N VAL A 180 2.11 -5.84 3.65
CA VAL A 180 2.18 -4.63 4.47
C VAL A 180 1.06 -4.69 5.50
N SER A 181 1.32 -4.27 6.74
CA SER A 181 0.27 -4.24 7.76
C SER A 181 -0.71 -3.11 7.52
N LYS A 182 -2.00 -3.37 7.78
CA LYS A 182 -3.07 -2.35 7.73
C LYS A 182 -2.75 -1.16 8.65
N ASP A 183 -2.24 -1.44 9.85
CA ASP A 183 -1.83 -0.41 10.81
C ASP A 183 -0.75 0.52 10.25
N TYR A 184 0.25 -0.03 9.55
CA TYR A 184 1.29 0.77 8.92
C TYR A 184 0.70 1.65 7.81
N LEU A 185 -0.15 1.07 6.95
CA LEU A 185 -0.81 1.81 5.87
C LEU A 185 -1.63 2.98 6.43
N VAL A 186 -2.47 2.74 7.43
CA VAL A 186 -3.30 3.77 8.06
C VAL A 186 -2.45 4.84 8.75
N LYS A 187 -1.44 4.43 9.51
CA LYS A 187 -0.56 5.36 10.25
C LYS A 187 0.30 6.23 9.33
N THR A 188 0.59 5.76 8.13
CA THR A 188 1.49 6.45 7.19
C THR A 188 0.73 7.31 6.18
N PHE A 189 -0.34 6.75 5.60
CA PHE A 189 -1.03 7.32 4.44
C PHE A 189 -2.47 7.78 4.72
N TYR A 190 -3.01 7.52 5.92
CA TYR A 190 -4.42 7.83 6.26
C TYR A 190 -4.56 8.49 7.66
N LYS A 191 -3.48 9.12 8.14
CA LYS A 191 -3.36 9.59 9.53
C LYS A 191 -4.05 10.93 9.76
N THR A 192 -3.85 11.89 8.87
CA THR A 192 -4.40 13.25 9.02
C THR A 192 -5.76 13.37 8.34
N SER A 193 -6.55 14.39 8.70
CA SER A 193 -7.81 14.68 8.01
C SER A 193 -7.60 14.94 6.51
N ALA A 194 -6.54 15.68 6.15
CA ALA A 194 -6.19 15.96 4.76
C ALA A 194 -5.88 14.68 3.98
N GLN A 195 -5.03 13.79 4.53
CA GLN A 195 -4.73 12.51 3.89
C GLN A 195 -5.98 11.66 3.69
N ARG A 196 -6.88 11.61 4.68
CA ARG A 196 -8.15 10.89 4.54
C ARG A 196 -9.00 11.46 3.42
N GLU A 197 -9.15 12.77 3.37
CA GLU A 197 -9.89 13.44 2.31
C GLU A 197 -9.31 13.13 0.92
N HIS A 198 -8.00 13.20 0.77
CA HIS A 198 -7.31 12.90 -0.49
C HIS A 198 -7.55 11.45 -0.96
N VAL A 199 -7.36 10.48 -0.06
CA VAL A 199 -7.57 9.06 -0.35
C VAL A 199 -9.04 8.78 -0.63
N ASP A 200 -9.96 9.28 0.19
CA ASP A 200 -11.40 9.06 0.02
C ASP A 200 -11.90 9.64 -1.29
N ASN A 201 -11.42 10.83 -1.65
CA ASN A 201 -11.73 11.43 -2.93
C ASN A 201 -11.14 10.61 -4.07
N TYR A 202 -9.90 10.14 -3.98
CA TYR A 202 -9.31 9.26 -5.00
C TYR A 202 -10.11 7.97 -5.19
N VAL A 203 -10.46 7.27 -4.10
CA VAL A 203 -11.26 6.03 -4.11
C VAL A 203 -12.61 6.22 -4.82
N LYS A 204 -13.27 7.37 -4.59
CA LYS A 204 -14.53 7.73 -5.25
C LYS A 204 -14.36 8.18 -6.70
N SER A 205 -13.17 8.60 -7.07
CA SER A 205 -12.87 9.17 -8.39
C SER A 205 -12.39 8.10 -9.37
N ILE A 206 -11.66 7.08 -8.89
CA ILE A 206 -11.19 5.99 -9.73
C ILE A 206 -12.37 5.12 -10.20
N PRO A 207 -12.59 4.98 -11.51
CA PRO A 207 -13.70 4.19 -12.04
C PRO A 207 -13.52 2.71 -11.68
N ASN A 208 -14.63 1.99 -11.63
CA ASN A 208 -14.59 0.54 -11.72
C ASN A 208 -14.56 0.13 -13.20
N GLU A 209 -14.28 -1.14 -13.48
CA GLU A 209 -14.28 -1.74 -14.82
C GLU A 209 -15.51 -1.37 -15.66
N ASP A 210 -16.72 -1.66 -15.17
CA ASP A 210 -17.97 -1.35 -15.89
C ASP A 210 -18.08 0.13 -16.31
N ASP A 211 -17.63 1.04 -15.44
CA ASP A 211 -17.69 2.48 -15.71
C ASP A 211 -16.61 2.89 -16.72
N TRP A 212 -15.45 2.25 -16.66
CA TRP A 212 -14.36 2.46 -17.60
C TRP A 212 -14.73 1.94 -19.01
N GLU A 213 -15.31 0.74 -19.12
CA GLU A 213 -15.73 0.14 -20.39
C GLU A 213 -16.81 0.98 -21.08
N LYS A 214 -17.86 1.36 -20.36
CA LYS A 214 -18.92 2.25 -20.89
C LYS A 214 -18.34 3.55 -21.43
N GLN A 215 -17.33 4.09 -20.76
CA GLN A 215 -16.67 5.30 -21.20
C GLN A 215 -15.84 5.07 -22.49
N GLN A 216 -15.13 3.96 -22.59
CA GLN A 216 -14.35 3.62 -23.80
C GLN A 216 -15.27 3.42 -25.01
N GLU A 217 -16.39 2.72 -24.83
CA GLU A 217 -17.41 2.57 -25.87
C GLU A 217 -17.96 3.92 -26.32
N SER A 218 -18.32 4.80 -25.38
CA SER A 218 -18.86 6.12 -25.70
C SER A 218 -17.85 6.95 -26.50
N SER A 219 -16.56 6.90 -26.12
CA SER A 219 -15.48 7.63 -26.79
C SER A 219 -15.23 7.11 -28.21
N THR A 220 -15.41 5.81 -28.45
CA THR A 220 -15.21 5.18 -29.77
C THR A 220 -16.35 5.49 -30.74
N ARG A 221 -17.60 5.57 -30.26
CA ARG A 221 -18.75 5.97 -31.10
C ARG A 221 -18.62 7.41 -31.61
N TYR A 222 -18.17 8.35 -30.78
CA TYR A 222 -17.95 9.74 -31.22
C TYR A 222 -16.84 9.91 -32.28
N MET A 223 -15.96 8.93 -32.46
CA MET A 223 -14.92 8.95 -33.49
C MET A 223 -15.32 8.26 -34.80
N THR A 224 -16.42 7.51 -34.83
CA THR A 224 -16.90 6.80 -36.02
C THR A 224 -18.05 7.52 -36.72
N ASP A 225 -18.69 8.48 -36.04
CA ASP A 225 -19.81 9.28 -36.56
C ASP A 225 -19.40 10.68 -37.08
N ASN A 226 -18.10 10.96 -37.22
CA ASN A 226 -17.54 12.17 -37.86
C ASN A 226 -16.66 11.80 -39.06
#